data_AF-A0A0R0IZ63-F1
#
_entry.id   AF-A0A0R0IZ63-F1
#
_cell.length_a   1.000
_cell.length_b   1.000
_cell.length_c   1.000
_cell.angle_alpha   90.00
_cell.angle_beta   90.00
_cell.angle_gamma   90.00
#
_symmetry.space_group_name_H-M   'P 1'
#
loop_
_entity.id
_entity.type
_entity.pdbx_description
1 polymer ?
#
loop_
_entity_poly.entity_id
_entity_poly.type
_entity_poly.pdbx_seq_one_letter_code
_entity_poly.pdbx_strand_id
1 'polypeptide(L)'
;MSLLCWEKKQEFKYKDLLQHASGVEKLSSELEEKKRKLDSWSRDLNKREALTDQEKKKLEEDNKKKDLRNESLLLASKEQKIAHESVLRLVEEQKREKEEAYNKILQLEKQLDAKQKLEMEIEELKGKLQVMKHLGDEDDAAVQNKTEEMNDELQEKVDNLENMEAMNQILVVKERQSNDELQEARKELIIV
;
A
#
# COMPACT_ATOMS: atom_id res chain seq x y z
N MET A 1 75.03 67.70 67.60
CA MET A 1 73.76 67.66 66.85
C MET A 1 73.77 66.76 65.61
N SER A 2 74.92 66.46 64.99
CA SER A 2 75.00 65.63 63.77
C SER A 2 74.60 64.16 63.96
N LEU A 3 75.08 63.50 65.04
CA LEU A 3 74.80 62.08 65.31
C LEU A 3 73.32 61.79 65.58
N LEU A 4 72.69 62.50 66.51
CA LEU A 4 71.24 62.39 66.80
C LEU A 4 70.35 62.63 65.56
N CYS A 5 70.74 63.55 64.69
CA CYS A 5 70.03 63.80 63.44
C CYS A 5 70.19 62.63 62.46
N TRP A 6 71.39 62.03 62.40
CA TRP A 6 71.64 60.83 61.61
C TRP A 6 70.86 59.62 62.13
N GLU A 7 70.85 59.36 63.43
CA GLU A 7 70.08 58.27 64.06
C GLU A 7 68.57 58.41 63.78
N LYS A 8 67.96 59.57 64.05
CA LYS A 8 66.55 59.81 63.72
C LYS A 8 66.25 59.62 62.24
N LYS A 9 67.17 60.02 61.36
CA LYS A 9 67.04 59.80 59.91
C LYS A 9 67.12 58.32 59.56
N GLN A 10 67.95 57.53 60.25
CA GLN A 10 68.02 56.07 60.08
C GLN A 10 66.77 55.38 60.63
N GLU A 11 66.28 55.76 61.80
CA GLU A 11 65.03 55.22 62.38
C GLU A 11 63.82 55.49 61.48
N PHE A 12 63.69 56.72 60.96
CA PHE A 12 62.63 57.07 60.03
C PHE A 12 62.70 56.21 58.76
N LYS A 13 63.89 56.09 58.16
CA LYS A 13 64.12 55.22 57.00
C LYS A 13 63.78 53.75 57.32
N TYR A 14 64.18 53.25 58.48
CA TYR A 14 63.89 51.88 58.90
C TYR A 14 62.39 51.63 59.04
N LYS A 15 61.65 52.56 59.66
CA LYS A 15 60.19 52.48 59.81
C LYS A 15 59.47 52.51 58.47
N ASP A 16 59.90 53.39 57.56
CA ASP A 16 59.37 53.50 56.21
C ASP A 16 59.62 52.21 55.40
N LEU A 17 60.84 51.68 55.45
CA LEU A 17 61.20 50.38 54.87
C LEU A 17 60.34 49.23 55.43
N LEU A 18 60.09 49.21 56.75
CA LEU A 18 59.29 48.17 57.40
C LEU A 18 57.81 48.25 56.96
N GLN A 19 57.24 49.45 56.88
CA GLN A 19 55.88 49.66 56.37
C GLN A 19 55.79 49.21 54.91
N HIS A 20 56.76 49.58 54.07
CA HIS A 20 56.84 49.12 52.69
C HIS A 20 56.93 47.59 52.59
N ALA A 21 57.79 46.95 53.38
CA ALA A 21 57.91 45.49 53.43
C ALA A 21 56.56 44.82 53.80
N SER A 22 55.90 45.30 54.86
CA SER A 22 54.59 44.78 55.28
C SER A 22 53.50 44.97 54.21
N GLY A 23 53.55 46.06 53.45
CA GLY A 23 52.64 46.32 52.33
C GLY A 23 52.87 45.37 51.17
N VAL A 24 54.13 45.11 50.82
CA VAL A 24 54.52 44.14 49.79
C VAL A 24 54.07 42.73 50.17
N GLU A 25 54.23 42.31 51.43
CA GLU A 25 53.78 40.99 51.91
C GLU A 25 52.26 40.82 51.81
N LYS A 26 51.48 41.85 52.16
CA LYS A 26 50.01 41.83 52.02
C LYS A 26 49.58 41.71 50.57
N LEU A 27 50.12 42.56 49.69
CA LEU A 27 49.83 42.51 48.25
C LEU A 27 50.26 41.18 47.63
N SER A 28 51.39 40.61 48.07
CA SER A 28 51.85 39.28 47.64
C SER A 28 50.87 38.18 48.05
N SER A 29 50.37 38.24 49.28
CA SER A 29 49.38 37.28 49.80
C SER A 29 48.04 37.38 49.05
N GLU A 30 47.55 38.60 48.80
CA GLU A 30 46.33 38.84 48.02
C GLU A 30 46.48 38.36 46.57
N LEU A 31 47.63 38.62 45.94
CA LEU A 31 47.93 38.16 44.59
C LEU A 31 47.92 36.63 44.52
N GLU A 32 48.52 35.95 45.50
CA GLU A 32 48.53 34.49 45.59
C GLU A 32 47.11 33.92 45.78
N GLU A 33 46.28 34.55 46.61
CA GLU A 33 44.87 34.15 46.77
C GLU A 33 44.08 34.29 45.44
N LYS A 34 44.27 35.41 44.72
CA LYS A 34 43.62 35.65 43.43
C LYS A 34 44.07 34.63 42.38
N LYS A 35 45.37 34.28 42.34
CA LYS A 35 45.89 33.21 41.46
C LYS A 35 45.21 31.88 41.74
N ARG A 36 45.11 31.47 43.00
CA ARG A 36 44.42 30.22 43.38
C ARG A 36 42.94 30.20 42.98
N LYS A 37 42.24 31.32 43.12
CA LYS A 37 40.84 31.46 42.68
C LYS A 37 40.72 31.34 41.16
N LEU A 38 41.59 32.01 40.40
CA LEU A 38 41.64 31.90 38.94
C LEU A 38 41.92 30.46 38.48
N ASP A 39 42.85 29.77 39.13
CA ASP A 39 43.15 28.36 38.82
C ASP A 39 41.95 27.44 39.09
N SER A 40 41.19 27.69 40.16
CA SER A 40 39.96 26.96 40.44
C SER A 40 38.90 27.22 39.38
N TRP A 41 38.66 28.48 39.03
CA TRP A 41 37.68 28.84 38.01
C TRP A 41 38.06 28.30 36.63
N SER A 42 39.34 28.30 36.26
CA SER A 42 39.82 27.70 35.02
C SER A 42 39.52 26.19 34.98
N ARG A 43 39.77 25.48 36.09
CA ARG A 43 39.43 24.04 36.21
C ARG A 43 37.92 23.79 36.10
N ASP A 44 37.10 24.61 36.75
CA ASP A 44 35.64 24.45 36.72
C ASP A 44 35.05 24.81 35.35
N LEU A 45 35.62 25.82 34.67
CA LEU A 45 35.25 26.20 33.31
C LEU A 45 35.53 25.06 32.33
N ASN A 46 36.74 24.50 32.36
CA ASN A 46 37.12 23.38 31.49
C ASN A 46 36.21 22.15 31.68
N LYS A 47 35.82 21.84 32.94
CA LYS A 47 34.88 20.75 33.22
C LYS A 47 33.49 21.01 32.62
N ARG A 48 32.97 22.23 32.74
CA ARG A 48 31.67 22.61 32.18
C ARG A 48 31.68 22.61 30.66
N GLU A 49 32.77 23.06 30.06
CA GLU A 49 32.97 23.02 28.61
C GLU A 49 32.96 21.59 28.08
N ALA A 50 33.71 20.68 28.73
CA ALA A 50 33.72 19.27 28.37
C ALA A 50 32.34 18.60 28.47
N LEU A 51 31.56 18.90 29.52
CA LEU A 51 30.19 18.41 29.66
C LEU A 51 29.26 18.97 28.57
N THR A 52 29.37 20.27 28.28
CA THR A 52 28.58 20.94 27.24
C THR A 52 28.85 20.33 25.87
N ASP A 53 30.11 20.04 25.55
CA ASP A 53 30.49 19.42 24.28
C ASP A 53 29.99 17.97 24.18
N GLN A 54 30.01 17.23 25.29
CA GLN A 54 29.45 15.88 25.34
C GLN A 54 27.93 15.89 25.14
N GLU A 55 27.21 16.80 25.78
CA GLU A 55 25.76 16.96 25.62
C GLU A 55 25.39 17.35 24.18
N LYS A 56 26.12 18.28 23.57
CA LYS A 56 25.95 18.65 22.16
C LYS A 56 26.10 17.45 21.22
N LYS A 57 27.14 16.63 21.41
CA LYS A 57 27.37 15.42 20.62
C LYS A 57 26.22 14.42 20.77
N LYS A 58 25.77 14.18 22.00
CA LYS A 58 24.64 13.29 22.27
C LYS A 58 23.34 13.78 21.60
N LEU A 59 23.06 15.08 21.68
CA LEU A 59 21.89 15.67 21.00
C LEU A 59 21.98 15.55 19.48
N GLU A 60 23.18 15.72 18.90
CA GLU A 60 23.39 15.56 17.46
C GLU A 60 23.15 14.09 17.01
N GLU A 61 23.65 13.12 17.77
CA GLU A 61 23.42 11.68 17.53
C GLU A 61 21.93 11.31 17.63
N ASP A 62 21.24 11.79 18.68
CA ASP A 62 19.81 11.56 18.86
C ASP A 62 18.99 12.20 17.74
N ASN A 63 19.38 13.40 17.28
CA ASN A 63 18.72 14.06 16.17
C ASN A 63 18.93 13.30 14.85
N LYS A 64 20.15 12.85 14.55
CA LYS A 64 20.44 12.00 13.38
C LYS A 64 19.62 10.70 13.40
N LYS A 65 19.52 10.05 14.56
CA LYS A 65 18.70 8.84 14.73
C LYS A 65 17.22 9.10 14.49
N LYS A 66 16.70 10.23 15.00
CA LYS A 66 15.32 10.65 14.77
C LYS A 66 15.06 10.93 13.29
N ASP A 67 15.99 11.58 12.59
CA ASP A 67 15.87 11.88 11.16
C ASP A 67 15.84 10.59 10.32
N LEU A 68 16.74 9.64 10.60
CA LEU A 68 16.72 8.31 9.97
C LEU A 68 15.42 7.54 10.23
N ARG A 69 14.90 7.61 11.47
CA ARG A 69 13.61 6.98 11.82
C ARG A 69 12.46 7.63 11.06
N ASN A 70 12.45 8.95 10.94
CA ASN A 70 11.43 9.68 10.20
C ASN A 70 11.45 9.35 8.71
N GLU A 71 12.64 9.21 8.11
CA GLU A 71 12.79 8.78 6.72
C GLU A 71 12.24 7.36 6.51
N SER A 72 12.58 6.42 7.39
CA SER A 72 12.04 5.05 7.35
C SER A 72 10.51 5.02 7.50
N LEU A 73 9.94 5.82 8.40
CA LEU A 73 8.49 5.94 8.57
C LEU A 73 7.79 6.52 7.32
N LEU A 74 8.42 7.49 6.65
CA LEU A 74 7.91 8.05 5.40
C LEU A 74 7.88 6.99 4.30
N LEU A 75 8.95 6.22 4.15
CA LEU A 75 9.03 5.12 3.18
C LEU A 75 7.98 4.04 3.47
N ALA A 76 7.85 3.61 4.73
CA ALA A 76 6.84 2.64 5.13
C ALA A 76 5.41 3.15 4.86
N SER A 77 5.13 4.42 5.13
CA SER A 77 3.83 5.03 4.85
C SER A 77 3.53 5.11 3.35
N LYS A 78 4.56 5.37 2.53
CA LYS A 78 4.42 5.37 1.07
C LYS A 78 4.14 3.96 0.54
N GLU A 79 4.85 2.96 1.04
CA GLU A 79 4.63 1.56 0.67
C GLU A 79 3.22 1.08 1.07
N GLN A 80 2.77 1.43 2.27
CA GLN A 80 1.40 1.15 2.72
C GLN A 80 0.36 1.75 1.77
N LYS A 81 0.54 3.01 1.34
CA LYS A 81 -0.38 3.64 0.37
C LYS A 81 -0.43 2.89 -0.94
N ILE A 82 0.73 2.51 -1.49
CA ILE A 82 0.81 1.73 -2.74
C ILE A 82 0.11 0.38 -2.58
N ALA A 83 0.35 -0.32 -1.47
CA ALA A 83 -0.32 -1.59 -1.18
C ALA A 83 -1.84 -1.43 -1.05
N HIS A 84 -2.32 -0.39 -0.35
CA HIS A 84 -3.75 -0.10 -0.21
C HIS A 84 -4.41 0.22 -1.55
N GLU A 85 -3.77 1.01 -2.41
CA GLU A 85 -4.26 1.31 -3.76
C GLU A 85 -4.30 0.05 -4.64
N SER A 86 -3.30 -0.83 -4.53
CA SER A 86 -3.29 -2.11 -5.24
C SER A 86 -4.46 -3.01 -4.81
N VAL A 87 -4.70 -3.13 -3.51
CA VAL A 87 -5.84 -3.90 -2.96
C VAL A 87 -7.18 -3.31 -3.41
N LEU A 88 -7.32 -1.97 -3.42
CA LEU A 88 -8.54 -1.33 -3.89
C LEU A 88 -8.84 -1.68 -5.35
N ARG A 89 -7.83 -1.60 -6.24
CA ARG A 89 -7.98 -1.98 -7.65
C ARG A 89 -8.38 -3.44 -7.82
N LEU A 90 -7.79 -4.36 -7.05
CA LEU A 90 -8.17 -5.78 -7.10
C LEU A 90 -9.62 -6.01 -6.66
N VAL A 91 -10.08 -5.30 -5.63
CA VAL A 91 -11.47 -5.39 -5.16
C VAL A 91 -12.44 -4.83 -6.20
N GLU A 92 -12.10 -3.74 -6.88
CA GLU A 92 -12.90 -3.16 -7.96
C GLU A 92 -12.97 -4.10 -9.17
N GLU A 93 -11.85 -4.71 -9.56
CA GLU A 93 -11.80 -5.66 -10.67
C GLU A 93 -12.64 -6.91 -10.36
N GLN A 94 -12.50 -7.48 -9.16
CA GLN A 94 -13.32 -8.63 -8.74
C GLN A 94 -14.82 -8.32 -8.73
N LYS A 95 -15.22 -7.09 -8.39
CA LYS A 95 -16.63 -6.68 -8.47
C LYS A 95 -17.12 -6.65 -9.91
N ARG A 96 -16.31 -6.10 -10.84
CA ARG A 96 -16.62 -6.04 -12.26
C ARG A 96 -16.73 -7.43 -12.87
N GLU A 97 -15.74 -8.28 -12.65
CA GLU A 97 -15.74 -9.68 -13.14
C GLU A 97 -16.97 -10.45 -12.61
N LYS A 98 -17.31 -10.25 -11.33
CA LYS A 98 -18.50 -10.87 -10.74
C LYS A 98 -19.80 -10.40 -11.38
N GLU A 99 -19.91 -9.11 -11.68
CA GLU A 99 -21.07 -8.53 -12.36
C GLU A 99 -21.19 -9.03 -13.81
N GLU A 100 -20.07 -9.08 -14.54
CA GLU A 100 -20.01 -9.63 -15.89
C GLU A 100 -20.40 -11.11 -15.93
N ALA A 101 -19.87 -11.92 -15.01
CA ALA A 101 -20.24 -13.34 -14.88
C ALA A 101 -21.73 -13.50 -14.56
N TYR A 102 -22.27 -12.68 -13.65
CA TYR A 102 -23.70 -12.71 -13.31
C TYR A 102 -24.58 -12.34 -14.52
N ASN A 103 -24.21 -11.31 -15.27
CA ASN A 103 -24.92 -10.92 -16.50
C ASN A 103 -24.86 -12.02 -17.56
N LYS A 104 -23.73 -12.72 -17.69
CA LYS A 104 -23.59 -13.85 -18.62
C LYS A 104 -24.47 -15.03 -18.22
N ILE A 105 -24.57 -15.35 -16.93
CA ILE A 105 -25.48 -16.39 -16.41
C ILE A 105 -26.93 -16.03 -16.76
N LEU A 106 -27.35 -14.78 -16.50
CA LEU A 106 -28.71 -14.33 -16.81
C LEU A 106 -29.04 -14.41 -18.31
N GLN A 107 -28.07 -14.14 -19.19
CA GLN A 107 -28.24 -14.31 -20.64
C GLN A 107 -28.38 -15.79 -21.02
N LEU A 108 -27.56 -16.66 -20.44
CA LEU A 108 -27.60 -18.11 -20.71
C LEU A 108 -28.91 -18.74 -20.20
N GLU A 109 -29.42 -18.30 -19.04
CA GLU A 109 -30.73 -18.70 -18.52
C GLU A 109 -31.85 -18.36 -19.52
N LYS A 110 -31.87 -17.14 -20.06
CA LYS A 110 -32.84 -16.75 -21.10
C LYS A 110 -32.72 -17.58 -22.37
N GLN A 111 -31.49 -17.91 -22.80
CA GLN A 111 -31.27 -18.77 -23.95
C GLN A 111 -31.75 -20.20 -23.71
N LEU A 112 -31.54 -20.72 -22.50
CA LEU A 112 -32.03 -22.03 -22.09
C LEU A 112 -33.56 -22.09 -22.08
N ASP A 113 -34.22 -21.08 -21.50
CA ASP A 113 -35.69 -20.98 -21.51
C ASP A 113 -36.24 -20.92 -22.94
N ALA A 114 -35.59 -20.16 -23.83
CA ALA A 114 -35.96 -20.08 -25.24
C ALA A 114 -35.78 -21.42 -25.97
N LYS A 115 -34.68 -22.13 -25.70
CA LYS A 115 -34.44 -23.48 -26.24
C LYS A 115 -35.54 -24.45 -25.80
N GLN A 116 -35.83 -24.49 -24.51
CA GLN A 116 -36.87 -25.38 -23.95
C GLN A 116 -38.26 -25.06 -24.53
N LYS A 117 -38.56 -23.78 -24.76
CA LYS A 117 -39.80 -23.37 -25.44
C LYS A 117 -39.88 -23.92 -26.87
N LEU A 118 -38.80 -23.80 -27.66
CA LEU A 118 -38.75 -24.34 -29.01
C LEU A 118 -38.89 -25.87 -29.03
N GLU A 119 -38.27 -26.57 -28.08
CA GLU A 119 -38.40 -28.03 -27.93
C GLU A 119 -39.85 -28.45 -27.67
N MET A 120 -40.57 -27.74 -26.80
CA MET A 120 -41.99 -28.00 -26.55
C MET A 120 -42.85 -27.76 -27.80
N GLU A 121 -42.62 -26.66 -28.53
CA GLU A 121 -43.36 -26.36 -29.77
C GLU A 121 -43.14 -27.41 -30.86
N ILE A 122 -41.91 -27.93 -30.99
CA ILE A 122 -41.56 -29.04 -31.90
C ILE A 122 -42.33 -30.31 -31.51
N GLU A 123 -42.36 -30.65 -30.22
CA GLU A 123 -43.06 -31.84 -29.75
C GLU A 123 -44.59 -31.74 -29.94
N GLU A 124 -45.16 -30.55 -29.69
CA GLU A 124 -46.58 -30.30 -29.96
C GLU A 124 -46.92 -30.44 -31.46
N LEU A 125 -46.09 -29.90 -32.34
CA LEU A 125 -46.28 -30.01 -33.79
C LEU A 125 -46.16 -31.47 -34.26
N LYS A 126 -45.15 -32.19 -33.79
CA LYS A 126 -45.00 -33.64 -34.04
C LYS A 126 -46.23 -34.42 -33.59
N GLY A 127 -46.74 -34.13 -32.39
CA GLY A 127 -47.96 -34.75 -31.86
C GLY A 127 -49.19 -34.45 -32.72
N LYS A 128 -49.40 -33.19 -33.13
CA LYS A 128 -50.52 -32.80 -34.01
C LYS A 128 -50.45 -33.47 -35.38
N LEU A 129 -49.27 -33.50 -36.00
CA LEU A 129 -49.05 -34.17 -37.29
C LEU A 129 -49.30 -35.67 -37.19
N GLN A 130 -48.86 -36.31 -36.10
CA GLN A 130 -49.14 -37.72 -35.85
C GLN A 130 -50.64 -37.97 -35.74
N VAL A 131 -51.39 -37.14 -35.00
CA VAL A 131 -52.85 -37.28 -34.89
C VAL A 131 -53.54 -37.11 -36.26
N MET A 132 -53.13 -36.12 -37.05
CA MET A 132 -53.68 -35.84 -38.36
C MET A 132 -53.46 -36.99 -39.35
N LYS A 133 -52.30 -37.63 -39.29
CA LYS A 133 -52.01 -38.85 -40.08
C LYS A 133 -52.94 -40.02 -39.77
N HIS A 134 -53.47 -40.12 -38.54
CA HIS A 134 -54.38 -41.22 -38.14
C HIS A 134 -55.86 -40.87 -38.30
N LEU A 135 -56.23 -39.58 -38.35
CA LEU A 135 -57.63 -39.12 -38.36
C LEU A 135 -58.07 -38.42 -39.66
N GLY A 136 -57.14 -37.95 -40.49
CA GLY A 136 -57.46 -37.22 -41.71
C GLY A 136 -57.88 -38.14 -42.84
N ASP A 137 -58.91 -37.75 -43.60
CA ASP A 137 -59.11 -38.28 -44.95
C ASP A 137 -57.93 -37.81 -45.79
N GLU A 138 -57.00 -38.71 -46.13
CA GLU A 138 -55.79 -38.39 -46.90
C GLU A 138 -56.09 -37.70 -48.25
N ASP A 139 -57.34 -37.79 -48.72
CA ASP A 139 -57.84 -37.21 -49.98
C ASP A 139 -58.38 -35.76 -49.85
N ASP A 140 -58.50 -35.18 -48.66
CA ASP A 140 -58.94 -33.78 -48.53
C ASP A 140 -57.76 -32.82 -48.79
N ALA A 141 -57.84 -32.08 -49.90
CA ALA A 141 -56.84 -31.08 -50.29
C ALA A 141 -56.60 -30.02 -49.19
N ALA A 142 -57.61 -29.70 -48.36
CA ALA A 142 -57.43 -28.78 -47.24
C ALA A 142 -56.59 -29.40 -46.11
N VAL A 143 -56.75 -30.71 -45.86
CA VAL A 143 -55.95 -31.49 -44.91
C VAL A 143 -54.51 -31.61 -45.42
N GLN A 144 -54.31 -31.87 -46.71
CA GLN A 144 -52.97 -31.94 -47.31
C GLN A 144 -52.22 -30.61 -47.20
N ASN A 145 -52.81 -29.50 -47.64
CA ASN A 145 -52.17 -28.18 -47.56
C ASN A 145 -51.78 -27.81 -46.12
N LYS A 146 -52.67 -28.04 -45.16
CA LYS A 146 -52.39 -27.77 -43.75
C LYS A 146 -51.29 -28.71 -43.19
N THR A 147 -51.22 -29.95 -43.66
CA THR A 147 -50.16 -30.90 -43.29
C THR A 147 -48.81 -30.45 -43.84
N GLU A 148 -48.78 -29.96 -45.09
CA GLU A 148 -47.57 -29.40 -45.70
C GLU A 148 -47.08 -28.15 -44.95
N GLU A 149 -47.96 -27.16 -44.71
CA GLU A 149 -47.62 -25.96 -43.93
C GLU A 149 -47.06 -26.31 -42.54
N MET A 150 -47.69 -27.26 -41.84
CA MET A 150 -47.22 -27.71 -40.51
C MET A 150 -45.89 -28.45 -40.57
N ASN A 151 -45.61 -29.21 -41.64
CA ASN A 151 -44.32 -29.86 -41.83
C ASN A 151 -43.21 -28.84 -42.11
N ASP A 152 -43.49 -27.80 -42.90
CA ASP A 152 -42.55 -26.71 -43.16
C ASP A 152 -42.22 -25.93 -41.88
N GLU A 153 -43.23 -25.56 -41.09
CA GLU A 153 -43.03 -24.92 -39.77
C GLU A 153 -42.23 -25.83 -38.80
N LEU A 154 -42.51 -27.13 -38.81
CA LEU A 154 -41.77 -28.10 -37.99
C LEU A 154 -40.31 -28.19 -38.44
N GLN A 155 -40.05 -28.29 -39.74
CA GLN A 155 -38.70 -28.37 -40.28
C GLN A 155 -37.91 -27.09 -39.96
N GLU A 156 -38.52 -25.91 -40.13
CA GLU A 156 -37.89 -24.64 -39.76
C GLU A 156 -37.52 -24.60 -38.26
N LYS A 157 -38.41 -25.07 -37.37
CA LYS A 157 -38.12 -25.14 -35.94
C LYS A 157 -37.03 -26.15 -35.59
N VAL A 158 -37.03 -27.32 -36.23
CA VAL A 158 -35.98 -28.35 -36.06
C VAL A 158 -34.64 -27.81 -36.51
N ASP A 159 -34.57 -27.19 -37.69
CA ASP A 159 -33.34 -26.57 -38.22
C ASP A 159 -32.84 -25.46 -37.28
N ASN A 160 -33.75 -24.64 -36.76
CA ASN A 160 -33.41 -23.60 -35.77
C ASN A 160 -32.85 -24.20 -34.46
N LEU A 161 -33.41 -25.31 -33.97
CA LEU A 161 -32.92 -25.99 -32.77
C LEU A 161 -31.54 -26.62 -33.02
N GLU A 162 -31.35 -27.33 -34.13
CA GLU A 162 -30.07 -27.94 -34.50
C GLU A 162 -28.96 -26.89 -34.65
N ASN A 163 -29.26 -25.77 -35.30
CA ASN A 163 -28.34 -24.64 -35.40
C ASN A 163 -27.95 -24.07 -34.03
N MET A 164 -28.92 -23.94 -33.11
CA MET A 164 -28.67 -23.46 -31.74
C MET A 164 -27.79 -24.44 -30.96
N GLU A 165 -28.01 -25.75 -31.08
CA GLU A 165 -27.20 -26.78 -30.45
C GLU A 165 -25.78 -26.85 -31.01
N ALA A 166 -25.63 -26.79 -32.33
CA ALA A 166 -24.33 -26.74 -32.99
C ALA A 166 -23.51 -25.53 -32.54
N MET A 167 -24.15 -24.35 -32.48
CA MET A 167 -23.50 -23.13 -31.99
C MET A 167 -23.09 -23.27 -30.52
N ASN A 168 -23.95 -23.81 -29.66
CA ASN A 168 -23.65 -24.03 -28.25
C ASN A 168 -22.47 -25.00 -28.07
N GLN A 169 -22.42 -26.09 -28.85
CA GLN A 169 -21.33 -27.04 -28.81
C GLN A 169 -19.99 -26.40 -29.20
N ILE A 170 -19.98 -25.53 -30.21
CA ILE A 170 -18.78 -24.77 -30.61
C ILE A 170 -18.33 -23.81 -29.50
N LEU A 171 -19.27 -23.12 -28.85
CA LEU A 171 -18.96 -22.20 -27.74
C LEU A 171 -18.34 -22.95 -26.56
N VAL A 172 -18.90 -24.10 -26.16
CA VAL A 172 -18.34 -24.93 -25.08
C VAL A 172 -16.90 -25.37 -25.36
N VAL A 173 -16.60 -25.75 -26.60
CA VAL A 173 -15.23 -26.12 -26.99
C VAL A 173 -14.28 -24.93 -26.87
N LYS A 174 -14.68 -23.76 -27.37
CA LYS A 174 -13.87 -22.53 -27.28
C LYS A 174 -13.65 -22.07 -25.85
N GLU A 175 -14.69 -22.13 -25.01
CA GLU A 175 -14.59 -21.78 -23.58
C GLU A 175 -13.62 -22.69 -22.83
N ARG A 176 -13.65 -24.01 -23.12
CA ARG A 176 -12.68 -24.94 -22.54
C ARG A 176 -11.26 -24.62 -22.97
N GLN A 177 -11.03 -24.37 -24.26
CA GLN A 177 -9.70 -23.99 -24.77
C GLN A 177 -9.18 -22.72 -24.09
N SER A 178 -10.02 -21.68 -24.01
CA SER A 178 -9.66 -20.43 -23.34
C SER A 178 -9.39 -20.63 -21.85
N ASN A 179 -10.18 -21.47 -21.17
CA ASN A 179 -9.95 -21.79 -19.77
C ASN A 179 -8.65 -22.57 -19.55
N ASP A 180 -8.29 -23.50 -20.44
CA ASP A 180 -7.03 -24.24 -20.36
C ASP A 180 -5.83 -23.27 -20.55
N GLU A 181 -5.91 -22.36 -21.52
CA GLU A 181 -4.90 -21.29 -21.73
C GLU A 181 -4.75 -20.40 -20.48
N LEU A 182 -5.86 -19.99 -19.86
CA LEU A 182 -5.85 -19.20 -18.63
C LEU A 182 -5.26 -19.97 -17.45
N GLN A 183 -5.55 -21.27 -17.33
CA GLN A 183 -4.98 -22.11 -16.28
C GLN A 183 -3.47 -22.28 -16.44
N GLU A 184 -2.97 -22.44 -17.67
CA GLU A 184 -1.52 -22.48 -17.93
C GLU A 184 -0.85 -21.14 -17.59
N ALA A 185 -1.41 -20.01 -18.04
CA ALA A 185 -0.90 -18.68 -17.69
C ALA A 185 -0.88 -18.44 -16.17
N ARG A 186 -1.92 -18.89 -15.44
CA ARG A 186 -1.97 -18.81 -13.97
C ARG A 186 -0.90 -19.67 -13.30
N LYS A 187 -0.64 -20.88 -13.81
CA LYS A 187 0.43 -21.75 -13.28
C LYS A 187 1.79 -21.09 -13.46
N GLU A 188 2.05 -20.50 -14.63
CA GLU A 188 3.30 -19.76 -14.89
C GLU A 188 3.49 -18.60 -13.91
N LEU A 189 2.46 -17.81 -13.64
CA LEU A 189 2.53 -16.67 -12.72
C LEU A 189 2.70 -17.04 -11.24
N ILE A 190 2.28 -18.25 -10.82
CA ILE A 190 2.43 -18.71 -9.42
C ILE A 190 3.83 -19.31 -9.19
N ILE A 191 4.47 -19.84 -10.24
CA ILE A 191 5.80 -20.45 -10.15
C ILE A 191 6.92 -19.40 -10.15
N VAL A 192 6.65 -18.18 -10.65
CA VAL A 192 7.56 -17.02 -10.61
C VAL A 192 7.44 -16.27 -9.29
#